data_AF-A0A6J4IAW8-F1
#
_entry.id   AF-A0A6J4IAW8-F1
#
_cell.length_a   1.000
_cell.length_b   1.000
_cell.length_c   1.000
_cell.angle_alpha   90.00
_cell.angle_beta   90.00
_cell.angle_gamma   90.00
#
_symmetry.space_group_name_H-M   'P 1'
#
loop_
_entity.id
_entity.type
_entity.pdbx_description
1 polymer ?
#
loop_
_entity_poly.entity_id
_entity_poly.type
_entity_poly.pdbx_seq_one_letter_code
_entity_poly.pdbx_strand_id
1 'polypeptide(L)'
;MKTFLLLILMIAPFLAQSQFLTADSVNNRVKYEVVVEQPGTKDILYAKGKNWIAKTYKNSSSVVDLADSVSGHIFINASTETNFNAENTQVNAPAKRGMPVSVSFECRMYFRDNKYRVVIDNLK
;
A
#
# COMPACT_ATOMS: atom_id res chain seq x y z
N MET A 1 19.25 31.10 -24.03
CA MET A 1 17.85 30.76 -23.67
C MET A 1 17.39 29.39 -24.19
N LYS A 2 17.79 28.92 -25.38
CA LYS A 2 17.38 27.61 -25.93
C LYS A 2 17.87 26.38 -25.15
N THR A 3 19.05 26.46 -24.53
CA THR A 3 19.65 25.38 -23.71
C THR A 3 18.99 25.19 -22.35
N PHE A 4 18.43 26.25 -21.76
CA PHE A 4 17.71 26.17 -20.48
C PHE A 4 16.38 25.42 -20.62
N LEU A 5 15.73 25.55 -21.78
CA LEU A 5 14.46 24.87 -22.10
C LEU A 5 14.65 23.35 -22.25
N LEU A 6 15.79 22.91 -22.79
CA LEU A 6 16.16 21.49 -22.92
C LEU A 6 16.40 20.81 -21.57
N LEU A 7 16.97 21.54 -20.61
CA LEU A 7 17.22 21.05 -19.25
C LEU A 7 15.92 20.82 -18.47
N ILE A 8 14.93 21.70 -18.64
CA ILE A 8 13.60 21.54 -18.03
C ILE A 8 12.86 20.34 -18.64
N LEU A 9 13.01 20.11 -19.96
CA LEU A 9 12.36 18.99 -20.64
C LEU A 9 12.91 17.61 -20.18
N MET A 10 14.19 17.52 -19.83
CA MET A 10 14.80 16.28 -19.33
C MET A 10 14.39 15.92 -17.90
N ILE A 11 13.97 16.89 -17.08
CA ILE A 11 13.60 16.67 -15.67
C ILE A 11 12.10 16.35 -15.53
N ALA A 12 11.27 16.73 -16.51
CA ALA A 12 9.83 16.51 -16.51
C ALA A 12 9.35 15.07 -16.24
N PRO A 13 9.97 13.99 -16.77
CA PRO A 13 9.48 12.62 -16.51
C PRO A 13 9.72 12.15 -15.06
N PHE A 14 10.61 12.79 -14.30
CA PHE A 14 10.87 12.45 -12.90
C PHE A 14 9.83 13.02 -11.93
N LEU A 15 9.03 13.99 -12.36
CA LEU A 15 7.99 14.63 -11.54
C LEU A 15 6.64 13.89 -11.58
N ALA A 16 6.50 12.84 -12.40
CA ALA A 16 5.23 12.16 -12.64
C ALA A 16 4.86 11.07 -11.61
N GLN A 17 5.62 10.91 -10.52
CA GLN A 17 5.28 9.93 -9.48
C GLN A 17 4.30 10.50 -8.45
N SER A 18 3.07 10.76 -8.87
CA SER A 18 1.96 10.99 -7.93
C SER A 18 1.24 9.66 -7.67
N GLN A 19 1.34 9.14 -6.46
CA GLN A 19 0.55 8.00 -6.00
C GLN A 19 -0.88 8.48 -5.69
N PHE A 20 -1.77 8.44 -6.67
CA PHE A 20 -3.19 8.68 -6.45
C PHE A 20 -3.85 7.42 -5.89
N LEU A 21 -4.68 7.57 -4.85
CA LEU A 21 -5.67 6.57 -4.48
C LEU A 21 -6.61 6.42 -5.69
N THR A 22 -6.54 5.28 -6.37
CA THR A 22 -7.36 5.04 -7.57
C THR A 22 -8.57 4.22 -7.16
N ALA A 23 -9.74 4.60 -7.67
CA ALA A 23 -10.89 3.70 -7.65
C ALA A 23 -10.59 2.57 -8.65
N ASP A 24 -10.70 1.33 -8.19
CA ASP A 24 -10.64 0.18 -9.08
C ASP A 24 -11.81 0.27 -10.07
N SER A 25 -11.48 0.27 -11.37
CA SER A 25 -12.44 0.48 -12.45
C SER A 25 -13.49 -0.63 -12.57
N VAL A 26 -13.30 -1.76 -11.90
CA VAL A 26 -14.20 -2.92 -11.96
C VAL A 26 -15.26 -2.87 -10.87
N ASN A 27 -14.93 -2.38 -9.67
CA ASN A 27 -15.82 -2.44 -8.51
C ASN A 27 -16.06 -1.08 -7.83
N ASN A 28 -15.49 0.01 -8.37
CA ASN A 28 -15.52 1.36 -7.80
C ASN A 28 -15.06 1.44 -6.34
N ARG A 29 -14.24 0.47 -5.88
CA ARG A 29 -13.68 0.47 -4.52
C ARG A 29 -12.31 1.12 -4.53
N VAL A 30 -11.95 1.73 -3.40
CA VAL A 30 -10.62 2.30 -3.21
C VAL A 30 -9.58 1.18 -3.27
N LYS A 31 -8.58 1.38 -4.13
CA LYS A 31 -7.43 0.49 -4.26
C LYS A 31 -6.14 1.30 -4.22
N TYR A 32 -5.18 0.81 -3.45
CA TYR A 32 -3.82 1.30 -3.44
C TYR A 32 -2.89 0.21 -3.97
N GLU A 33 -2.10 0.52 -4.99
CA GLU A 33 -1.16 -0.42 -5.59
C GLU A 33 0.17 0.29 -5.82
N VAL A 34 1.26 -0.34 -5.35
CA VAL A 34 2.61 0.16 -5.54
C VAL A 34 3.54 -0.97 -5.92
N VAL A 35 4.38 -0.72 -6.93
CA VAL A 35 5.51 -1.57 -7.29
C VAL A 35 6.78 -0.86 -6.85
N VAL A 36 7.61 -1.56 -6.10
CA VAL A 36 8.86 -1.02 -5.55
C VAL A 36 10.02 -1.82 -6.12
N GLU A 37 10.92 -1.13 -6.81
CA GLU A 37 12.21 -1.67 -7.22
C GLU A 37 13.14 -1.72 -6.00
N GLN A 38 13.62 -2.92 -5.66
CA GLN A 38 14.42 -3.19 -4.47
C GLN A 38 15.39 -4.34 -4.79
N PRO A 39 16.70 -4.08 -4.90
CA PRO A 39 17.68 -5.13 -5.18
C PRO A 39 17.61 -6.28 -4.18
N GLY A 40 17.61 -7.51 -4.69
CA GLY A 40 17.53 -8.74 -3.90
C GLY A 40 16.85 -9.88 -4.65
N THR A 41 17.06 -11.12 -4.18
CA THR A 41 16.33 -12.28 -4.71
C THR A 41 14.91 -12.32 -4.17
N LYS A 42 13.99 -12.96 -4.90
CA LYS A 42 12.61 -13.23 -4.47
C LYS A 42 12.59 -13.77 -3.04
N ASP A 43 13.43 -14.75 -2.71
CA ASP A 43 13.43 -15.41 -1.41
C ASP A 43 13.85 -14.46 -0.28
N ILE A 44 14.85 -13.61 -0.52
CA ILE A 44 15.28 -12.58 0.44
C ILE A 44 14.18 -11.55 0.67
N LEU A 45 13.56 -11.06 -0.40
CA LEU A 45 12.49 -10.06 -0.29
C LEU A 45 11.24 -10.65 0.37
N TYR A 46 10.89 -11.89 0.03
CA TYR A 46 9.80 -12.62 0.66
C TYR A 46 10.03 -12.82 2.16
N ALA A 47 11.24 -13.23 2.55
CA ALA A 47 11.61 -13.36 3.96
C ALA A 47 11.54 -12.01 4.70
N LYS A 48 11.97 -10.92 4.07
CA LYS A 48 11.83 -9.56 4.60
C LYS A 48 10.35 -9.16 4.77
N GLY A 49 9.49 -9.52 3.81
CA GLY A 49 8.05 -9.31 3.89
C GLY A 49 7.44 -10.02 5.10
N LYS A 50 7.74 -11.31 5.30
CA LYS A 50 7.29 -12.05 6.49
C LYS A 50 7.77 -11.41 7.80
N ASN A 51 9.04 -10.98 7.84
CA ASN A 51 9.60 -10.31 9.00
C ASN A 51 8.92 -8.96 9.29
N TRP A 52 8.54 -8.22 8.24
CA TRP A 52 7.78 -6.98 8.41
C TRP A 52 6.40 -7.27 9.01
N ILE A 53 5.66 -8.26 8.49
CA ILE A 53 4.35 -8.65 9.03
C ILE A 53 4.46 -9.06 10.51
N ALA A 54 5.45 -9.87 10.86
CA ALA A 54 5.68 -10.31 12.24
C ALA A 54 6.03 -9.15 13.21
N LYS A 55 6.60 -8.06 12.70
CA LYS A 55 6.89 -6.86 13.50
C LYS A 55 5.70 -5.90 13.56
N THR A 56 4.92 -5.80 12.49
CA THR A 56 3.78 -4.88 12.38
C THR A 56 2.60 -5.37 13.21
N TYR A 57 2.34 -6.68 13.22
CA TYR A 57 1.18 -7.26 13.88
C TYR A 57 1.58 -8.04 15.11
N LYS A 58 0.90 -7.77 16.24
CA LYS A 58 1.11 -8.49 17.52
C LYS A 58 0.96 -10.01 17.36
N ASN A 59 0.04 -10.44 16.50
CA ASN A 59 -0.12 -11.83 16.11
C ASN A 59 -0.16 -11.90 14.58
N SER A 60 0.95 -12.31 13.97
CA SER A 60 1.02 -12.46 12.51
C SER A 60 0.12 -13.58 11.99
N SER A 61 -0.02 -14.67 12.74
CA SER A 61 -0.86 -15.81 12.35
C SER A 61 -2.34 -15.47 12.29
N SER A 62 -2.81 -14.43 12.99
CA SER A 62 -4.22 -14.01 12.92
C SER A 62 -4.52 -13.11 11.73
N VAL A 63 -3.50 -12.57 11.04
CA VAL A 63 -3.69 -11.68 9.89
C VAL A 63 -3.26 -12.32 8.58
N VAL A 64 -2.42 -13.36 8.60
CA VAL A 64 -1.94 -14.02 7.37
C VAL A 64 -2.93 -15.09 6.92
N ASP A 65 -3.56 -14.85 5.77
CA ASP A 65 -4.45 -15.81 5.12
C ASP A 65 -3.67 -16.78 4.22
N LEU A 66 -2.63 -16.29 3.54
CA LEU A 66 -1.80 -17.08 2.64
C LEU A 66 -0.33 -16.63 2.74
N ALA A 67 0.59 -17.59 2.85
CA ALA A 67 2.01 -17.35 2.69
C ALA A 67 2.62 -18.49 1.88
N ASP A 68 2.87 -18.25 0.59
CA ASP A 68 3.47 -19.23 -0.32
C ASP A 68 4.83 -18.72 -0.81
N SER A 69 5.90 -19.36 -0.35
CA SER A 69 7.28 -19.04 -0.73
C SER A 69 7.61 -19.45 -2.16
N VAL A 70 6.91 -20.45 -2.72
CA VAL A 70 7.15 -20.93 -4.09
C VAL A 70 6.70 -19.86 -5.09
N SER A 71 5.46 -19.40 -4.99
CA SER A 71 4.95 -18.30 -5.82
C SER A 71 5.47 -16.92 -5.39
N GLY A 72 5.95 -16.78 -4.15
CA GLY A 72 6.40 -15.51 -3.60
C GLY A 72 5.23 -14.59 -3.27
N HIS A 73 4.14 -15.14 -2.75
CA HIS A 73 2.93 -14.39 -2.42
C HIS A 73 2.65 -14.43 -0.91
N ILE A 74 2.25 -13.28 -0.35
CA ILE A 74 1.73 -13.19 1.02
C ILE A 74 0.47 -12.36 1.02
N PHE A 75 -0.65 -12.93 1.45
CA PHE A 75 -1.93 -12.25 1.58
C PHE A 75 -2.29 -12.13 3.05
N ILE A 76 -2.70 -10.94 3.45
CA ILE A 76 -3.11 -10.63 4.81
C ILE A 76 -4.47 -9.92 4.82
N ASN A 77 -5.23 -10.17 5.87
CA ASN A 77 -6.44 -9.45 6.23
C ASN A 77 -6.21 -8.81 7.61
N ALA A 78 -6.20 -7.48 7.64
CA ALA A 78 -5.77 -6.73 8.80
C ALA A 78 -6.75 -5.61 9.14
N SER A 79 -6.78 -5.24 10.42
CA SER A 79 -7.48 -4.05 10.91
C SER A 79 -6.48 -3.13 11.60
N THR A 80 -6.63 -1.83 11.39
CA THR A 80 -5.88 -0.79 12.10
C THR A 80 -6.85 0.18 12.75
N GLU A 81 -6.53 0.63 13.96
CA GLU A 81 -7.23 1.74 14.59
C GLU A 81 -6.53 3.05 14.24
N THR A 82 -7.32 4.05 13.85
CA THR A 82 -6.84 5.41 13.59
C THR A 82 -7.83 6.41 14.17
N ASN A 83 -7.38 7.60 14.53
CA ASN A 83 -8.26 8.64 15.04
C ASN A 83 -8.89 9.40 13.87
N PHE A 84 -10.21 9.55 13.89
CA PHE A 84 -10.90 10.39 12.92
C PHE A 84 -10.50 11.86 13.12
N ASN A 85 -9.82 12.45 12.15
CA ASN A 85 -9.42 13.86 12.16
C ASN A 85 -9.93 14.56 10.89
N ALA A 86 -11.22 14.85 10.84
CA ALA A 86 -11.77 15.72 9.81
C ALA A 86 -11.72 17.18 10.29
N GLU A 87 -10.96 18.01 9.60
CA GLU A 87 -10.90 19.47 9.86
C GLU A 87 -12.03 20.25 9.15
N ASN A 88 -12.77 19.61 8.24
CA ASN A 88 -13.79 20.26 7.43
C ASN A 88 -15.06 19.39 7.37
N THR A 89 -15.89 19.46 8.41
CA THR A 89 -17.14 18.69 8.50
C THR A 89 -18.27 19.36 7.71
N GLN A 90 -18.30 19.14 6.40
CA GLN A 90 -19.55 19.18 5.61
C GLN A 90 -20.09 17.77 5.30
N VAL A 91 -19.59 16.76 6.00
CA VAL A 91 -20.10 15.39 5.89
C VAL A 91 -20.83 15.10 7.20
N ASN A 92 -22.11 14.73 7.10
CA ASN A 92 -22.91 14.16 8.20
C ASN A 92 -22.33 12.79 8.58
N ALA A 93 -21.10 12.78 9.09
CA ALA A 93 -20.44 11.57 9.57
C ALA A 93 -20.86 11.34 11.03
N PRO A 94 -21.26 10.11 11.40
CA PRO A 94 -21.58 9.78 12.79
C PRO A 94 -20.34 9.80 13.71
N ALA A 95 -19.13 9.80 13.13
CA ALA A 95 -17.87 9.85 13.85
C ALA A 95 -17.49 11.28 14.26
N LYS A 96 -17.24 11.49 15.56
CA LYS A 96 -16.73 12.77 16.08
C LYS A 96 -15.22 12.84 15.91
N ARG A 97 -14.67 14.05 15.77
CA ARG A 97 -13.22 14.28 15.78
C ARG A 97 -12.60 13.65 17.04
N GLY A 98 -11.51 12.91 16.86
CA GLY A 98 -10.82 12.20 17.94
C GLY A 98 -11.45 10.87 18.35
N MET A 99 -12.53 10.42 17.69
CA MET A 99 -13.06 9.08 17.89
C MET A 99 -12.15 8.05 17.19
N PRO A 100 -11.79 6.94 17.85
CA PRO A 100 -11.09 5.85 17.19
C PRO A 100 -12.00 5.22 16.14
N VAL A 101 -11.45 5.02 14.94
CA VAL A 101 -12.08 4.32 13.83
C VAL A 101 -11.20 3.13 13.49
N SER A 102 -11.79 1.94 13.51
CA SER A 102 -11.15 0.75 12.96
C SER A 102 -11.35 0.72 11.45
N VAL A 103 -10.27 0.54 10.70
CA VAL A 103 -10.30 0.33 9.26
C VAL A 103 -9.76 -1.05 8.98
N SER A 104 -10.59 -1.92 8.39
CA SER A 104 -10.16 -3.26 7.96
C SER A 104 -9.84 -3.26 6.46
N PHE A 105 -8.83 -4.01 6.05
CA PHE A 105 -8.38 -4.05 4.66
C PHE A 105 -7.73 -5.40 4.33
N GLU A 106 -7.75 -5.73 3.05
CA GLU A 106 -6.95 -6.82 2.48
C GLU A 106 -5.66 -6.24 1.91
N CYS A 107 -4.54 -6.92 2.18
CA CYS A 107 -3.25 -6.56 1.62
C CYS A 107 -2.59 -7.78 0.97
N ARG A 108 -2.21 -7.64 -0.29
CA ARG A 108 -1.55 -8.68 -1.08
C ARG A 108 -0.17 -8.23 -1.49
N MET A 109 0.83 -8.99 -1.08
CA MET A 109 2.24 -8.77 -1.38
C MET A 109 2.73 -9.81 -2.38
N TYR A 110 3.41 -9.36 -3.43
CA TYR A 110 3.96 -10.19 -4.49
C TYR A 110 5.46 -9.90 -4.62
N PHE A 111 6.29 -10.92 -4.52
CA PHE A 111 7.75 -10.79 -4.53
C PHE A 111 8.32 -11.40 -5.81
N ARG A 112 9.27 -10.71 -6.44
CA ARG A 112 10.07 -11.20 -7.57
C ARG A 112 11.52 -10.75 -7.36
N ASP A 113 12.43 -11.23 -8.19
CA ASP A 113 13.80 -10.71 -8.15
C ASP A 113 13.81 -9.21 -8.44
N ASN A 114 14.54 -8.48 -7.61
CA ASN A 114 14.77 -7.05 -7.63
C ASN A 114 13.55 -6.15 -7.46
N LYS A 115 12.36 -6.70 -7.15
CA LYS A 115 11.16 -5.90 -6.91
C LYS A 115 10.07 -6.63 -6.14
N TYR A 116 9.17 -5.85 -5.58
CA TYR A 116 7.94 -6.37 -5.01
C TYR A 116 6.77 -5.44 -5.30
N ARG A 117 5.57 -5.98 -5.20
CA ARG A 117 4.32 -5.25 -5.36
C ARG A 117 3.46 -5.41 -4.12
N VAL A 118 2.85 -4.33 -3.67
CA VAL A 118 1.86 -4.32 -2.59
C VAL A 118 0.55 -3.79 -3.15
N VAL A 119 -0.54 -4.49 -2.87
CA VAL A 119 -1.90 -4.09 -3.20
C VAL A 119 -2.71 -4.06 -1.93
N ILE A 120 -3.33 -2.92 -1.61
CA ILE A 120 -4.28 -2.78 -0.51
C ILE A 120 -5.64 -2.45 -1.12
N ASP A 121 -6.64 -3.24 -0.78
CA ASP A 121 -8.01 -3.07 -1.26
C ASP A 121 -9.02 -3.59 -0.23
N ASN A 122 -10.29 -3.60 -0.61
CA ASN A 122 -11.41 -4.05 0.24
C ASN A 122 -11.46 -3.33 1.60
N LEU A 123 -11.23 -2.01 1.60
CA LEU A 123 -11.33 -1.18 2.81
C LEU A 123 -12.77 -1.20 3.33
N LYS A 124 -12.93 -1.50 4.62
CA LYS A 124 -14.21 -1.58 5.36
C LYS A 124 -14.17 -0.74 6.61
#